data_AF-A0A0F9IRZ9-F1
#
_entry.id   AF-A0A0F9IRZ9-F1
#
_cell.length_a   1.000
_cell.length_b   1.000
_cell.length_c   1.000
_cell.angle_alpha   90.00
_cell.angle_beta   90.00
_cell.angle_gamma   90.00
#
_symmetry.space_group_name_H-M   'P 1'
#
loop_
_entity.id
_entity.type
_entity.pdbx_description
1 polymer ?
#
loop_
_entity_poly.entity_id
_entity_poly.type
_entity_poly.pdbx_seq_one_letter_code
_entity_poly.pdbx_strand_id
1 'polypeptide(L)'
;MNSLTILKNDSEHKRTQFTQEILDDIRNAPKYCSFYSYVSNKVAALGLQGEAKKEKLFENDDWSNYDNRNGLMRKIEKFFMEHIR
;
A
#
# COMPACT_ATOMS: atom_id res chain seq x y z
N MET A 1 -18.72 -25.82 -13.49
CA MET A 1 -18.04 -24.88 -12.57
C MET A 1 -16.86 -25.62 -11.97
N ASN A 2 -15.65 -25.10 -12.14
CA ASN A 2 -14.42 -25.89 -11.99
C ASN A 2 -13.74 -25.49 -10.67
N SER A 3 -13.24 -26.44 -9.89
CA SER A 3 -12.67 -26.19 -8.55
C SER A 3 -11.52 -25.15 -8.56
N LEU A 4 -10.74 -25.11 -9.64
CA LEU A 4 -9.65 -24.16 -9.86
C LEU A 4 -10.13 -22.69 -9.94
N THR A 5 -11.31 -22.45 -10.53
CA THR A 5 -11.88 -21.09 -10.63
C THR A 5 -12.36 -20.57 -9.27
N ILE A 6 -12.78 -21.45 -8.37
CA ILE A 6 -13.24 -21.06 -7.02
C ILE A 6 -12.04 -20.66 -6.15
N LEU A 7 -10.98 -21.47 -6.15
CA LEU A 7 -9.75 -21.19 -5.38
C LEU A 7 -9.07 -19.88 -5.80
N LYS A 8 -9.06 -19.58 -7.10
CA LYS A 8 -8.45 -18.35 -7.62
C LYS A 8 -9.23 -17.10 -7.19
N ASN A 9 -10.57 -17.15 -7.27
CA ASN A 9 -11.43 -16.05 -6.83
C ASN A 9 -11.30 -15.79 -5.32
N ASP A 10 -11.23 -16.83 -4.49
CA ASP A 10 -11.05 -16.68 -3.04
C ASP A 10 -9.69 -16.05 -2.70
N SER A 11 -8.63 -16.40 -3.44
CA SER A 11 -7.30 -15.82 -3.24
C SER A 11 -7.26 -14.33 -3.62
N GLU A 12 -7.88 -13.95 -4.73
CA GLU A 12 -7.96 -12.56 -5.17
C GLU A 12 -8.81 -11.70 -4.23
N HIS A 13 -9.89 -12.28 -3.69
CA HIS A 13 -10.73 -11.61 -2.70
C HIS A 13 -9.97 -11.34 -1.40
N LYS A 14 -9.29 -12.36 -0.85
CA LYS A 14 -8.48 -12.22 0.36
C LYS A 14 -7.35 -11.21 0.19
N ARG A 15 -6.68 -11.21 -0.97
CA ARG A 15 -5.66 -10.21 -1.32
C ARG A 15 -6.25 -8.79 -1.32
N THR A 16 -7.41 -8.61 -1.95
CA THR A 16 -8.07 -7.31 -2.02
C THR A 16 -8.47 -6.80 -0.64
N GLN A 17 -9.02 -7.68 0.21
CA GLN A 17 -9.34 -7.35 1.61
C GLN A 17 -8.09 -6.93 2.38
N PHE A 18 -7.02 -7.72 2.30
CA PHE A 18 -5.76 -7.43 2.98
C PHE A 18 -5.14 -6.10 2.52
N THR A 19 -5.12 -5.83 1.22
CA THR A 19 -4.67 -4.54 0.69
C THR A 19 -5.51 -3.38 1.22
N GLN A 20 -6.84 -3.56 1.27
CA GLN A 20 -7.74 -2.52 1.77
C GLN A 20 -7.52 -2.24 3.26
N GLU A 21 -7.31 -3.27 4.08
CA GLU A 21 -6.98 -3.14 5.51
C GLU A 21 -5.71 -2.33 5.73
N ILE A 22 -4.66 -2.56 4.95
CA ILE A 22 -3.42 -1.79 5.02
C ILE A 22 -3.65 -0.33 4.62
N LEU A 23 -4.43 -0.09 3.56
CA LEU A 23 -4.73 1.28 3.11
C LEU A 23 -5.53 2.05 4.14
N ASP A 24 -6.51 1.40 4.79
CA ASP A 24 -7.30 2.01 5.85
C ASP A 24 -6.46 2.30 7.09
N ASP A 25 -5.55 1.41 7.43
CA ASP A 25 -4.59 1.64 8.50
C ASP A 25 -3.66 2.85 8.21
N ILE A 26 -3.19 3.02 6.97
CA ILE A 26 -2.40 4.20 6.55
C ILE A 26 -3.22 5.48 6.56
N ARG A 27 -4.49 5.44 6.15
CA ARG A 27 -5.40 6.60 6.26
C ARG A 27 -5.54 7.05 7.70
N ASN A 28 -5.54 6.11 8.63
CA ASN A 28 -5.62 6.33 10.07
C ASN A 28 -4.25 6.46 10.76
N ALA A 29 -3.18 6.74 10.01
CA ALA A 29 -1.84 6.91 10.55
C ALA A 29 -1.81 7.84 11.78
N PRO A 30 -1.18 7.44 12.90
CA PRO A 30 -1.15 8.24 14.12
C PRO A 30 -0.45 9.59 13.92
N LYS A 31 -1.00 10.64 14.56
CA LYS A 31 -0.49 12.02 14.43
C LYS A 31 0.94 12.24 14.98
N TYR A 32 1.43 11.34 15.82
CA TYR A 32 2.78 11.44 16.41
C TYR A 32 3.89 10.95 15.47
N CYS A 33 3.54 10.29 14.35
CA CYS A 33 4.51 9.81 13.37
C CYS A 33 4.35 10.56 12.04
N SER A 34 5.46 10.80 11.34
CA SER A 34 5.37 11.36 10.00
C SER A 34 4.68 10.36 9.06
N PHE A 35 3.87 10.89 8.14
CA PHE A 35 3.17 10.05 7.16
C PHE A 35 4.15 9.21 6.33
N TYR A 36 5.29 9.81 5.96
CA TYR A 36 6.41 9.11 5.33
C TYR A 36 6.88 7.90 6.13
N SER A 37 7.25 8.10 7.40
CA SER A 37 7.79 7.04 8.26
C SER A 37 6.76 5.92 8.44
N TYR A 38 5.48 6.27 8.57
CA TYR A 38 4.41 5.29 8.71
C TYR A 38 4.30 4.40 7.47
N VAL A 39 4.23 5.00 6.28
CA VAL A 39 4.11 4.28 5.01
C VAL A 39 5.37 3.46 4.73
N SER A 40 6.56 4.02 4.97
CA SER A 40 7.84 3.33 4.81
C SER A 40 7.93 2.07 5.69
N ASN A 41 7.49 2.17 6.94
CA ASN A 41 7.43 1.02 7.85
C ASN A 41 6.44 -0.05 7.38
N LYS A 42 5.28 0.32 6.82
CA LYS A 42 4.34 -0.65 6.24
C LYS A 42 4.92 -1.35 5.03
N VAL A 43 5.55 -0.61 4.12
CA VAL A 43 6.28 -1.18 2.97
C VAL A 43 7.37 -2.15 3.43
N ALA A 44 8.11 -1.80 4.49
CA ALA A 44 9.13 -2.66 5.08
C ALA A 44 8.55 -3.95 5.68
N ALA A 45 7.47 -3.83 6.46
CA ALA A 45 6.78 -4.97 7.06
C ALA A 45 6.22 -5.95 6.02
N LEU A 46 5.87 -5.45 4.82
CA LEU A 46 5.41 -6.27 3.69
C LEU A 46 6.56 -6.84 2.84
N GLY A 47 7.82 -6.52 3.15
CA GLY A 47 8.97 -6.93 2.35
C GLY A 47 9.07 -6.25 0.97
N LEU A 48 8.35 -5.14 0.75
CA LEU A 48 8.22 -4.47 -0.54
C LEU A 48 9.26 -3.37 -0.79
N GLN A 49 10.28 -3.25 0.07
CA GLN A 49 11.29 -2.19 -0.02
C GLN A 49 12.04 -2.18 -1.35
N GLY A 50 12.32 -3.37 -1.90
CA GLY A 50 13.00 -3.53 -3.19
C GLY A 50 12.17 -2.97 -4.35
N GLU A 51 10.88 -3.30 -4.40
CA GLU A 51 9.96 -2.80 -5.43
C GLU A 51 9.69 -1.30 -5.26
N ALA A 52 9.50 -0.83 -4.02
CA ALA A 52 9.35 0.59 -3.73
C ALA A 52 10.57 1.42 -4.19
N LYS A 53 11.78 0.86 -4.09
CA LYS A 53 13.00 1.51 -4.61
C LYS A 53 13.04 1.52 -6.13
N LYS A 54 12.69 0.41 -6.80
CA LYS A 54 12.65 0.33 -8.27
C LYS A 54 11.65 1.32 -8.87
N GLU A 55 10.49 1.45 -8.25
CA GLU A 55 9.42 2.36 -8.69
C GLU A 55 9.55 3.78 -8.16
N LYS A 56 10.60 4.06 -7.37
CA LYS A 56 10.85 5.39 -6.80
C LYS A 56 9.63 5.89 -6.02
N LEU A 57 8.98 4.99 -5.29
CA LEU A 57 7.74 5.27 -4.55
C LEU A 57 7.91 6.48 -3.64
N PHE A 58 9.08 6.61 -3.02
CA PHE A 58 9.40 7.63 -2.05
C PHE A 58 10.17 8.83 -2.62
N GLU A 59 10.48 8.86 -3.93
CA GLU A 59 11.25 9.96 -4.53
C GLU A 59 10.34 11.04 -5.10
N ASN A 60 10.81 12.30 -5.04
CA ASN A 60 10.27 13.47 -5.73
C ASN A 60 8.88 13.98 -5.28
N ASP A 61 8.29 13.37 -4.24
CA ASP A 61 7.05 13.87 -3.64
C ASP A 61 7.31 14.62 -2.34
N ASP A 62 6.50 15.64 -2.07
CA ASP A 62 6.48 16.28 -0.77
C ASP A 62 5.61 15.47 0.20
N TRP A 63 6.28 14.61 0.97
CA TRP A 63 5.68 13.79 2.02
C TRP A 63 5.38 14.55 3.31
N SER A 64 5.83 15.79 3.42
CA SER A 64 5.57 16.67 4.55
C SER A 64 4.35 17.58 4.32
N ASN A 65 3.97 17.79 3.06
CA ASN A 65 2.81 18.60 2.70
C ASN A 65 1.50 17.82 2.87
N TYR A 66 0.69 18.29 3.82
CA TYR A 66 -0.62 17.72 4.13
C TYR A 66 -1.62 17.82 2.98
N ASP A 67 -1.55 18.87 2.17
CA ASP A 67 -2.45 19.05 1.02
C ASP A 67 -2.17 18.02 -0.07
N ASN A 68 -0.94 17.49 -0.13
CA ASN A 68 -0.55 16.43 -1.05
C ASN A 68 -0.96 15.01 -0.56
N ARG A 69 -1.53 14.88 0.65
CA ARG A 69 -1.85 13.56 1.24
C ARG A 69 -2.76 12.71 0.36
N ASN A 70 -3.73 13.33 -0.31
CA ASN A 70 -4.61 12.62 -1.25
C ASN A 70 -3.87 12.10 -2.48
N GLY A 71 -2.91 12.87 -3.01
CA GLY A 71 -2.04 12.45 -4.12
C GLY A 71 -1.15 11.28 -3.72
N LEU A 72 -0.51 11.39 -2.55
CA LEU A 72 0.31 10.32 -1.97
C LEU A 72 -0.51 9.04 -1.74
N MET A 73 -1.73 9.15 -1.20
CA MET A 73 -2.61 7.99 -1.00
C MET A 73 -2.92 7.26 -2.30
N ARG A 74 -3.20 7.97 -3.40
CA ARG A 74 -3.44 7.34 -4.71
C ARG A 74 -2.20 6.60 -5.23
N LYS A 75 -1.01 7.17 -5.01
CA LYS A 75 0.26 6.55 -5.38
C LYS A 75 0.49 5.26 -4.59
N ILE A 76 0.26 5.29 -3.28
CA ILE A 76 0.38 4.14 -2.37
C ILE A 76 -0.63 3.05 -2.73
N GLU A 77 -1.88 3.42 -2.98
CA GLU A 77 -2.95 2.51 -3.39
C GLU A 77 -2.58 1.77 -4.67
N LYS A 78 -2.13 2.48 -5.70
CA LYS A 78 -1.65 1.86 -6.93
C LYS A 78 -0.50 0.88 -6.67
N PHE A 79 0.50 1.32 -5.91
CA PHE A 79 1.67 0.49 -5.59
C PHE A 79 1.27 -0.81 -4.86
N PHE A 80 0.39 -0.75 -3.86
CA PHE A 80 -0.03 -1.96 -3.15
C PHE A 80 -0.90 -2.90 -3.98
N MET A 81 -1.77 -2.37 -4.83
CA MET A 81 -2.57 -3.19 -5.75
C MET A 81 -1.69 -3.96 -6.75
N GLU A 82 -0.52 -3.43 -7.11
CA GLU A 82 0.42 -4.06 -8.04
C GLU A 82 1.36 -5.08 -7.37
N HIS A 83 1.75 -4.84 -6.11
CA HIS A 83 2.84 -5.60 -5.46
C HIS A 83 2.42 -6.53 -4.32
N ILE A 84 1.25 -6.33 -3.72
CA ILE A 84 0.71 -7.29 -2.74
C ILE A 84 0.13 -8.47 -3.54
N ARG A 85 0.58 -9.69 -3.24
CA ARG A 85 0.23 -10.93 -3.96
C ARG A 85 -0.68 -11.83 -3.16
#